data_AF-A0A920UIB6-F1
#
_entry.id   AF-A0A920UIB6-F1
#
_cell.length_a   1.000
_cell.length_b   1.000
_cell.length_c   1.000
_cell.angle_alpha   90.00
_cell.angle_beta   90.00
_cell.angle_gamma   90.00
#
_symmetry.space_group_name_H-M   'P 1'
#
loop_
_entity.id
_entity.type
_entity.pdbx_description
1 polymer ?
#
loop_
_entity_poly.entity_id
_entity_poly.type
_entity_poly.pdbx_seq_one_letter_code
_entity_poly.pdbx_strand_id
1 'polypeptide(L)' 'MPKIALIGAGSTVFAKRLIGDILLTPELAEDAQFALHDIDTERLRTSEIVTRRIVKNTWIKAPNFCIKRSS' A
#
# COMPACT_ATOMS: atom_id res chain seq x y z
N MET A 1 8.67 -7.92 11.19
CA MET A 1 8.21 -6.83 10.29
C MET A 1 8.40 -7.23 8.84
N PRO A 2 7.33 -7.57 8.11
CA PRO A 2 7.40 -7.83 6.68
C PRO A 2 7.61 -6.53 5.89
N LYS A 3 8.53 -6.56 4.92
CA LYS A 3 8.77 -5.47 3.95
C LYS A 3 8.22 -5.90 2.60
N ILE A 4 7.22 -5.20 2.11
CA ILE A 4 6.45 -5.57 0.92
C ILE A 4 6.59 -4.47 -0.12
N ALA A 5 7.23 -4.78 -1.25
CA ALA A 5 7.37 -3.86 -2.37
C ALA A 5 6.37 -4.19 -3.48
N LEU A 6 5.58 -3.20 -3.88
CA LEU A 6 4.61 -3.27 -4.97
C LEU A 6 5.16 -2.47 -6.15
N ILE A 7 5.68 -3.18 -7.15
CA ILE A 7 6.18 -2.61 -8.42
C ILE A 7 5.00 -2.61 -9.40
N GLY A 8 4.73 -1.46 -10.03
CA GLY A 8 3.51 -1.26 -10.82
C GLY A 8 2.31 -0.84 -9.96
N ALA A 9 2.57 -0.15 -8.85
CA ALA A 9 1.55 0.28 -7.89
C ALA A 9 0.58 1.34 -8.44
N GLY A 10 0.80 1.87 -9.65
CA GLY A 10 -0.14 2.73 -10.37
C GLY A 10 -1.38 2.00 -10.90
N SER A 11 -1.43 0.66 -10.76
CA SER A 11 -2.68 -0.09 -10.92
C SER A 11 -3.51 -0.02 -9.63
N THR A 12 -4.34 1.02 -9.51
CA THR A 12 -5.09 1.32 -8.28
C THR A 12 -5.98 0.17 -7.81
N VAL A 13 -6.66 -0.54 -8.73
CA VAL A 13 -7.53 -1.68 -8.37
C VAL A 13 -6.69 -2.85 -7.83
N PHE A 14 -5.57 -3.16 -8.49
CA PHE A 14 -4.67 -4.23 -8.08
C PHE A 14 -4.02 -3.92 -6.74
N ALA A 15 -3.41 -2.73 -6.60
CA ALA A 15 -2.75 -2.31 -5.37
C ALA A 15 -3.73 -2.29 -4.19
N LYS A 16 -4.94 -1.76 -4.39
CA LYS A 16 -6.01 -1.78 -3.39
C LYS A 16 -6.35 -3.20 -2.91
N ARG A 17 -6.57 -4.13 -3.84
CA ARG A 17 -6.98 -5.50 -3.51
C ARG A 17 -5.89 -6.21 -2.72
N LEU A 18 -4.66 -6.20 -3.25
CA LEU A 18 -3.54 -6.89 -2.62
C LEU A 18 -3.21 -6.32 -1.24
N ILE A 19 -3.22 -4.99 -1.08
CA ILE A 19 -3.01 -4.39 0.24
C ILE A 19 -4.16 -4.73 1.19
N GLY A 20 -5.41 -4.74 0.71
CA GLY A 20 -6.55 -5.19 1.49
C GLY A 20 -6.38 -6.62 2.02
N ASP A 21 -5.98 -7.56 1.17
CA ASP A 21 -5.76 -8.96 1.55
C ASP A 21 -4.63 -9.10 2.57
N ILE A 22 -3.54 -8.34 2.41
CA ILE A 22 -2.42 -8.32 3.37
C ILE A 22 -2.86 -7.76 4.72
N LEU A 23 -3.66 -6.69 4.72
CA LEU A 23 -4.22 -6.08 5.93
C LEU A 23 -5.18 -7.03 6.68
N LEU A 24 -5.87 -7.91 5.96
CA LEU A 24 -6.73 -8.94 6.54
C LEU A 24 -5.96 -10.17 7.05
N THR A 25 -4.65 -10.22 6.84
CA THR A 25 -3.76 -11.30 7.30
C THR A 25 -3.01 -10.82 8.56
N PRO A 26 -3.43 -11.19 9.78
CA PRO A 26 -2.90 -10.62 11.02
C PRO A 26 -1.38 -10.71 11.15
N GLU A 27 -0.79 -11.84 10.71
CA GLU A 27 0.64 -12.11 10.77
C GLU A 27 1.46 -11.15 9.89
N LEU A 28 0.83 -10.56 8.88
CA LEU A 28 1.42 -9.56 8.02
C LEU A 28 1.09 -8.13 8.47
N ALA A 29 -0.14 -7.90 8.93
CA ALA A 29 -0.70 -6.57 9.12
C ALA A 29 -0.07 -5.77 10.26
N GLU A 30 0.28 -6.41 11.39
CA GLU A 30 0.65 -5.72 12.64
C GLU A 30 1.81 -4.72 12.48
N ASP A 31 2.81 -5.06 11.66
CA ASP A 31 3.97 -4.21 11.41
C ASP A 31 4.47 -4.29 9.95
N ALA A 32 3.56 -4.41 8.99
CA ALA A 32 3.91 -4.35 7.57
C ALA A 32 4.53 -2.98 7.20
N GLN A 33 5.55 -3.04 6.33
CA GLN A 33 6.08 -1.87 5.64
C GLN A 33 5.82 -2.00 4.14
N PHE A 34 5.09 -1.05 3.55
CA PHE A 34 4.77 -1.06 2.13
C PHE A 34 5.64 -0.07 1.35
N ALA A 35 6.29 -0.55 0.30
CA ALA A 35 6.98 0.28 -0.69
C ALA A 35 6.20 0.29 -2.00
N LEU A 36 5.59 1.43 -2.35
CA LEU A 36 4.85 1.59 -3.61
C LEU A 36 5.76 2.22 -4.67
N HIS A 37 5.85 1.59 -5.83
CA HIS A 37 6.65 2.07 -6.96
C HIS A 37 5.88 1.95 -8.27
N ASP A 38 5.92 3.01 -9.08
CA ASP A 38 5.44 3.06 -10.45
C ASP A 38 6.22 4.14 -11.21
N ILE A 39 6.31 4.01 -12.54
CA ILE A 39 6.93 5.03 -13.41
C ILE A 39 6.01 6.24 -13.62
N ASP A 40 4.70 6.04 -13.45
CA ASP A 40 3.69 7.09 -13.57
C ASP A 40 3.34 7.65 -12.19
N THR A 41 3.78 8.88 -11.94
CA THR A 41 3.60 9.55 -10.65
C THR A 41 2.15 9.89 -10.32
N GLU A 42 1.32 10.19 -11.32
CA GLU A 42 -0.09 10.54 -11.11
C GLU A 42 -0.90 9.29 -10.76
N ARG A 43 -0.62 8.18 -11.43
CA ARG A 43 -1.22 6.87 -11.11
C ARG A 43 -0.77 6.37 -9.74
N LEU A 44 0.50 6.57 -9.39
CA LEU A 44 1.03 6.22 -8.07
C LEU A 44 0.34 7.03 -6.96
N ARG A 45 0.16 8.35 -7.16
CA ARG A 45 -0.54 9.24 -6.22
C ARG A 45 -1.99 8.82 -5.99
N THR A 46 -2.70 8.46 -7.06
CA THR A 46 -4.07 7.95 -6.96
C THR A 46 -4.12 6.69 -6.09
N SER A 47 -3.21 5.76 -6.33
CA SER A 47 -3.14 4.48 -5.60
C SER A 47 -2.75 4.68 -4.13
N GLU A 48 -1.84 5.62 -3.84
CA GLU A 48 -1.54 6.06 -2.47
C GLU A 48 -2.78 6.56 -1.74
N ILE A 49 -3.54 7.49 -2.33
CA ILE A 49 -4.73 8.09 -1.70
C ILE A 49 -5.75 7.00 -1.36
N VAL A 50 -6.04 6.11 -2.31
CA VAL A 50 -7.00 5.01 -2.11
C VAL A 50 -6.53 4.07 -0.99
N THR A 51 -5.25 3.70 -1.01
CA THR A 51 -4.65 2.79 -0.01
C THR A 51 -4.71 3.39 1.39
N ARG A 52 -4.33 4.66 1.56
CA ARG A 52 -4.40 5.36 2.86
C ARG A 52 -5.83 5.44 3.39
N ARG A 53 -6.81 5.62 2.49
CA ARG A 53 -8.23 5.69 2.85
C ARG A 53 -8.76 4.35 3.37
N ILE A 54 -8.31 3.24 2.79
CA ILE A 54 -8.65 1.89 3.24
C ILE A 54 -8.12 1.67 4.65
N VAL A 55 -6.82 1.91 4.86
CA VAL A 55 -6.17 1.74 6.17
C VAL A 55 -6.89 2.56 7.24
N LYS A 56 -7.23 3.82 6.95
CA LYS A 56 -7.95 4.70 7.88
C LYS A 56 -9.35 4.18 8.25
N ASN A 57 -10.00 3.49 7.33
CA ASN A 57 -11.36 2.95 7.53
C ASN A 57 -11.36 1.55 8.15
N THR A 58 -10.19 0.99 8.44
CA THR A 58 -10.05 -0.30 9.10
C THR A 58 -9.59 -0.09 10.53
N TRP A 59 -10.01 -0.98 11.43
CA TRP A 59 -9.63 -1.00 12.87
C TRP A 59 -8.22 -1.53 13.13
N ILE A 60 -7.38 -1.61 12.12
CA ILE A 60 -6.04 -2.18 12.16
C ILE A 60 -5.05 -1.05 12.43
N LYS A 61 -4.01 -1.33 13.23
CA LYS A 61 -2.90 -0.39 13.41
C LYS A 61 -2.37 0.00 12.03
N ALA A 62 -2.24 1.31 11.77
CA ALA A 62 -1.82 1.79 10.47
C ALA A 62 -0.40 1.27 10.15
N PRO A 63 -0.20 0.49 9.08
CA PRO A 63 1.12 0.04 8.70
C PRO A 63 1.95 1.20 8.14
N ASN A 64 3.26 1.01 8.14
CA ASN A 64 4.19 2.05 7.67
C ASN A 64 4.25 2.03 6.13
N PHE A 65 3.80 3.10 5.49
CA PHE A 65 3.93 3.27 4.04
C PHE A 65 5.17 4.11 3.70
N CYS A 66 6.14 3.51 3.02
CA CYS A 66 7.29 4.18 2.44
C CYS A 66 7.05 4.36 0.93
N ILE A 67 6.64 5.55 0.49
CA ILE A 67 6.32 5.77 -0.92
C ILE A 67 7.55 6.34 -1.59
N LYS A 68 8.24 5.49 -2.36
CA LYS A 68 9.42 5.87 -3.12
C LYS A 68 8.97 6.28 -4.52
N ARG A 69 8.85 7.60 -4.72
CA ARG A 69 8.70 8.20 -6.03
C ARG A 69 9.98 7.92 -6.83
N SER A 70 9.85 7.53 -8.10
CA SER A 70 10.98 7.68 -9.03
C SER A 70 11.26 9.18 -9.11
N SER A 71 12.41 9.58 -8.57
CA SER A 71 13.02 10.89 -8.78
C SER A 71 13.05 11.28 -10.24
#